data_AF-A0A3N6H2B9-F1
#
_entry.id   AF-A0A3N6H2B9-F1
#
_cell.length_a   1.000
_cell.length_b   1.000
_cell.length_c   1.000
_cell.angle_alpha   90.00
_cell.angle_beta   90.00
_cell.angle_gamma   90.00
#
_symmetry.space_group_name_H-M   'P 1'
#
loop_
_entity.id
_entity.type
_entity.pdbx_description
1 polymer ?
#
loop_
_entity_poly.entity_id
_entity_poly.type
_entity_poly.pdbx_seq_one_letter_code
_entity_poly.pdbx_strand_id
1 'polypeptide(L)'
;MARIVAQLVASRVTRRTVGAVADGAFKVLLGAAGIAGAAPLGRLLGTPAWLMAVSGVALLIGGGIEIGYTRSRSMRTYTRLMIAYDSGWVSAALAGLLMARQGSGAGGEVWVGYQTAAPILFAALLIAAAPVRMTSDARAENTAP
;
A
#
# COMPACT_ATOMS: atom_id res chain seq x y z
N MET A 1 31.06 7.36 -19.54
CA MET A 1 29.96 8.12 -18.90
C MET A 1 28.60 7.43 -19.01
N ALA A 2 28.15 7.03 -20.22
CA ALA A 2 26.86 6.35 -20.44
C ALA A 2 26.64 5.06 -19.61
N ARG A 3 27.67 4.22 -19.43
CA ARG A 3 27.60 2.97 -18.66
C ARG A 3 27.36 3.20 -17.15
N ILE A 4 27.93 4.27 -16.59
CA ILE A 4 27.75 4.64 -15.16
C ILE A 4 26.32 5.14 -14.95
N VAL A 5 25.81 5.97 -15.85
CA VAL A 5 24.42 6.46 -15.81
C VAL A 5 23.45 5.27 -15.91
N ALA A 6 23.68 4.32 -16.82
CA ALA A 6 22.85 3.13 -16.96
C ALA A 6 22.83 2.26 -15.69
N GLN A 7 23.99 2.02 -15.06
CA GLN A 7 24.07 1.30 -13.80
C GLN A 7 23.33 2.01 -12.67
N LEU A 8 23.50 3.33 -12.53
CA LEU A 8 22.80 4.12 -11.50
C LEU A 8 21.28 4.10 -11.68
N VAL A 9 20.80 4.17 -12.92
CA VAL A 9 19.37 4.07 -13.24
C VAL A 9 18.84 2.68 -12.89
N ALA A 10 19.55 1.62 -13.30
CA ALA A 10 19.18 0.24 -12.95
C ALA A 10 19.11 0.03 -11.44
N SER A 11 20.12 0.49 -10.67
CA SER A 11 20.12 0.39 -9.21
C SER A 11 18.97 1.14 -8.55
N ARG A 12 18.54 2.29 -9.12
CA ARG A 12 17.37 3.04 -8.61
C ARG A 12 16.06 2.31 -8.90
N VAL A 13 15.91 1.73 -10.09
CA VAL A 13 14.72 0.93 -10.46
C VAL A 13 14.61 -0.30 -9.56
N THR A 14 15.70 -1.01 -9.32
CA THR A 14 15.74 -2.17 -8.42
C THR A 14 15.38 -1.79 -7.00
N ARG A 15 16.00 -0.74 -6.43
CA ARG A 15 15.68 -0.29 -5.05
C ARG A 15 14.23 0.11 -4.87
N ARG A 16 13.65 0.82 -5.84
CA ARG A 16 12.24 1.22 -5.79
C ARG A 16 11.33 0.00 -5.81
N THR A 17 11.62 -0.98 -6.67
CA THR A 17 10.84 -2.22 -6.77
C THR A 17 10.90 -3.01 -5.46
N VAL A 18 12.10 -3.15 -4.87
CA VAL A 18 12.27 -3.80 -3.56
C VAL A 18 11.47 -3.07 -2.47
N GLY A 19 11.49 -1.73 -2.46
CA GLY A 19 10.70 -0.94 -1.53
C GLY A 19 9.20 -1.21 -1.63
N ALA A 20 8.67 -1.31 -2.85
CA ALA A 20 7.26 -1.57 -3.05
C ALA A 20 6.83 -3.00 -2.67
N VAL A 21 7.69 -3.99 -2.94
CA VAL A 21 7.44 -5.37 -2.50
C VAL A 21 7.50 -5.46 -0.97
N ALA A 22 8.48 -4.81 -0.34
CA ALA A 22 8.62 -4.78 1.11
C ALA A 22 7.40 -4.12 1.79
N ASP A 23 6.87 -3.05 1.19
CA ASP A 23 5.67 -2.37 1.68
C ASP A 23 4.42 -3.25 1.60
N GLY A 24 4.16 -3.86 0.43
CA GLY A 24 3.07 -4.83 0.29
C GLY A 24 3.19 -6.01 1.26
N ALA A 25 4.41 -6.52 1.47
CA ALA A 25 4.67 -7.57 2.44
C ALA A 25 4.39 -7.12 3.88
N PHE A 26 4.74 -5.89 4.23
CA PHE A 26 4.41 -5.30 5.53
C PHE A 26 2.90 -5.24 5.76
N LYS A 27 2.12 -4.80 4.76
CA LYS A 27 0.64 -4.80 4.83
C LYS A 27 0.08 -6.20 5.02
N VAL A 28 0.60 -7.20 4.31
CA VAL A 28 0.18 -8.60 4.44
C VAL A 28 0.46 -9.12 5.86
N LEU A 29 1.65 -8.87 6.39
CA LEU A 29 2.03 -9.27 7.75
C LEU A 29 1.16 -8.57 8.80
N LEU A 30 0.92 -7.27 8.63
CA LEU A 30 0.05 -6.50 9.52
C LEU A 30 -1.39 -7.03 9.48
N GLY A 31 -1.89 -7.39 8.29
CA GLY A 31 -3.21 -7.98 8.13
C GLY A 31 -3.33 -9.35 8.80
N ALA A 32 -2.33 -10.22 8.61
CA ALA A 32 -2.27 -11.53 9.27
C ALA A 32 -2.22 -11.40 10.80
N ALA A 33 -1.41 -10.47 11.32
CA ALA A 33 -1.35 -10.18 12.75
C ALA A 33 -2.68 -9.63 13.28
N GLY A 34 -3.34 -8.75 12.52
CA GLY A 34 -4.67 -8.22 12.83
C GLY A 34 -5.73 -9.31 12.94
N ILE A 35 -5.72 -10.30 12.03
CA ILE A 35 -6.65 -11.45 12.07
C ILE A 35 -6.32 -12.37 13.25
N ALA A 36 -5.07 -12.82 13.37
CA ALA A 36 -4.65 -13.75 14.42
C ALA A 36 -4.83 -13.15 15.82
N GLY A 37 -4.57 -11.85 15.95
CA GLY A 37 -4.69 -11.08 17.19
C GLY A 37 -6.00 -10.31 17.32
N ALA A 38 -7.05 -10.60 16.54
CA ALA A 38 -8.23 -9.74 16.43
C ALA A 38 -8.87 -9.38 17.78
N ALA A 39 -9.03 -10.37 18.66
CA ALA A 39 -9.59 -10.16 20.00
C ALA A 39 -8.66 -9.39 20.96
N PRO A 40 -7.39 -9.79 21.18
CA PRO A 40 -6.49 -9.03 22.06
C PRO A 40 -6.16 -7.62 21.53
N LEU A 41 -5.93 -7.47 20.22
CA LEU A 41 -5.65 -6.17 19.60
C LEU A 41 -6.88 -5.27 19.60
N GLY A 42 -8.08 -5.82 19.34
CA GLY A 42 -9.34 -5.09 19.45
C GLY A 42 -9.55 -4.52 20.85
N ARG A 43 -9.33 -5.32 21.90
CA ARG A 43 -9.40 -4.83 23.29
C ARG A 43 -8.37 -3.75 23.59
N LEU A 44 -7.13 -3.91 23.13
CA LEU A 44 -6.06 -2.94 23.34
C LEU A 44 -6.38 -1.58 22.70
N LEU A 45 -6.99 -1.61 21.51
CA LEU A 45 -7.30 -0.42 20.73
C LEU A 45 -8.69 0.14 21.03
N GLY A 46 -9.51 -0.52 21.86
CA GLY A 46 -10.89 -0.11 22.11
C GLY A 46 -11.78 -0.27 20.88
N THR A 47 -11.59 -1.36 20.13
CA THR A 47 -12.27 -1.64 18.85
C THR A 47 -12.89 -3.04 18.85
N PRO A 48 -14.05 -3.25 18.21
CA PRO A 48 -14.62 -4.58 18.05
C PRO A 48 -13.69 -5.54 17.30
N ALA A 49 -13.57 -6.77 17.79
CA ALA A 49 -12.69 -7.79 17.18
C ALA A 49 -13.05 -8.08 15.71
N TRP A 50 -14.34 -8.00 15.34
CA TRP A 50 -14.77 -8.20 13.96
C TRP A 50 -14.23 -7.10 13.04
N LEU A 51 -14.16 -5.84 13.50
CA LEU A 51 -13.62 -4.73 12.72
C LEU A 51 -12.11 -4.91 12.51
N MET A 52 -11.41 -5.41 13.53
CA MET A 52 -9.99 -5.78 13.43
C MET A 52 -9.76 -6.89 12.39
N ALA A 53 -10.59 -7.94 12.41
CA ALA A 53 -10.50 -9.02 11.45
C ALA A 53 -10.79 -8.56 10.01
N VAL A 54 -11.83 -7.74 9.81
CA VAL A 54 -12.17 -7.16 8.50
C VAL A 54 -11.06 -6.24 7.99
N SER A 55 -10.48 -5.40 8.85
CA SER A 55 -9.31 -4.60 8.51
C SER A 55 -8.13 -5.48 8.09
N GLY A 56 -7.89 -6.58 8.81
CA GLY A 56 -6.84 -7.51 8.47
C GLY A 56 -7.04 -8.17 7.10
N VAL A 57 -8.27 -8.56 6.76
CA VAL A 57 -8.62 -9.09 5.43
C VAL A 57 -8.39 -8.02 4.34
N ALA A 58 -8.81 -6.78 4.58
CA ALA A 58 -8.59 -5.68 3.64
C ALA A 58 -7.10 -5.42 3.39
N LEU A 59 -6.27 -5.48 4.44
CA LEU A 59 -4.81 -5.35 4.34
C LEU A 59 -4.17 -6.51 3.58
N LEU A 60 -4.62 -7.74 3.78
CA LEU A 60 -4.16 -8.91 3.01
C LEU A 60 -4.46 -8.74 1.52
N ILE A 61 -5.69 -8.34 1.17
CA ILE A 61 -6.11 -8.10 -0.21
C ILE A 61 -5.29 -6.96 -0.81
N GLY A 62 -5.18 -5.83 -0.12
CA GLY A 62 -4.45 -4.65 -0.59
C GLY A 62 -2.97 -4.92 -0.80
N GLY A 63 -2.30 -5.50 0.20
CA GLY A 63 -0.87 -5.84 0.13
C GLY A 63 -0.56 -6.92 -0.91
N GLY A 64 -1.44 -7.91 -1.07
CA GLY A 64 -1.30 -8.94 -2.09
C GLY A 64 -1.41 -8.38 -3.52
N ILE A 65 -2.41 -7.53 -3.77
CA ILE A 65 -2.58 -6.83 -5.06
C ILE A 65 -1.36 -5.95 -5.34
N GLU A 66 -0.86 -5.24 -4.32
CA GLU A 66 0.30 -4.38 -4.44
C GLU A 66 1.56 -5.13 -4.89
N ILE A 67 1.87 -6.26 -4.25
CA ILE A 67 3.00 -7.13 -4.65
C ILE A 67 2.84 -7.57 -6.11
N GLY A 68 1.63 -7.97 -6.53
CA GLY A 68 1.34 -8.41 -7.89
C GLY A 68 1.48 -7.33 -8.96
N TYR A 69 1.09 -6.09 -8.66
CA TYR A 69 1.08 -4.97 -9.61
C TYR A 69 2.36 -4.11 -9.59
N THR A 70 3.26 -4.34 -8.64
CA THR A 70 4.53 -3.58 -8.51
C THR A 70 5.37 -3.62 -9.79
N ARG A 71 5.26 -4.67 -10.62
CA ARG A 71 6.07 -4.86 -11.83
C ARG A 71 5.47 -4.24 -13.11
N SER A 72 4.18 -3.91 -13.12
CA SER A 72 3.42 -3.54 -14.34
C SER A 72 2.98 -2.07 -14.39
N ARG A 73 3.13 -1.33 -13.28
CA ARG A 73 2.62 0.05 -13.14
C ARG A 73 3.74 1.09 -13.01
N SER A 74 3.42 2.32 -13.39
CA SER A 74 4.32 3.47 -13.27
C SER A 74 4.64 3.75 -11.81
N MET A 75 5.94 3.72 -11.48
CA MET A 75 6.42 3.93 -10.11
C MET A 75 6.08 5.33 -9.56
N ARG A 76 5.83 6.30 -10.44
CA ARG A 76 5.37 7.64 -10.05
C ARG A 76 3.97 7.61 -9.46
N THR A 77 3.07 6.82 -10.05
CA THR A 77 1.70 6.67 -9.56
C THR A 77 1.69 5.95 -8.22
N TYR A 78 2.46 4.86 -8.13
CA TYR A 78 2.66 4.12 -6.89
C TYR A 78 3.12 5.02 -5.73
N THR A 79 4.20 5.79 -5.91
CA THR A 79 4.72 6.68 -4.85
C THR A 79 3.70 7.75 -4.44
N ARG A 80 2.94 8.32 -5.37
CA ARG A 80 1.89 9.31 -5.04
C ARG A 80 0.78 8.71 -4.21
N LEU A 81 0.29 7.54 -4.61
CA LEU A 81 -0.73 6.81 -3.85
C LEU A 81 -0.21 6.46 -2.46
N MET A 82 1.08 6.11 -2.34
CA MET A 82 1.67 5.76 -1.05
C MET A 82 1.76 6.95 -0.11
N ILE A 83 2.23 8.10 -0.59
CA ILE A 83 2.27 9.33 0.20
C ILE A 83 0.87 9.68 0.72
N ALA A 84 -0.16 9.55 -0.12
CA ALA A 84 -1.54 9.78 0.29
C ALA A 84 -2.01 8.77 1.35
N TYR A 85 -1.70 7.49 1.15
CA TYR A 85 -2.00 6.42 2.10
C TYR A 85 -1.32 6.63 3.47
N ASP A 86 -0.03 6.96 3.48
CA ASP A 86 0.72 7.16 4.73
C ASP A 86 0.27 8.44 5.46
N SER A 87 -0.02 9.50 4.70
CA SER A 87 -0.54 10.75 5.27
C SER A 87 -1.91 10.53 5.92
N GLY A 88 -2.79 9.78 5.26
CA GLY A 88 -4.08 9.41 5.81
C GLY A 88 -3.95 8.51 7.04
N TRP A 89 -2.99 7.58 7.02
CA TRP A 89 -2.69 6.73 8.17
C TRP A 89 -2.28 7.61 9.35
N VAL A 90 -1.23 8.41 9.24
CA VAL A 90 -0.80 9.32 10.33
C VAL A 90 -1.94 10.23 10.82
N SER A 91 -2.76 10.74 9.90
CA SER A 91 -3.91 11.57 10.26
C SER A 91 -4.98 10.81 11.05
N ALA A 92 -5.28 9.56 10.70
CA ALA A 92 -6.19 8.71 11.45
C ALA A 92 -5.64 8.39 12.85
N ALA A 93 -4.33 8.21 12.99
CA ALA A 93 -3.67 8.01 14.29
C ALA A 93 -3.83 9.25 15.16
N LEU A 94 -3.56 10.42 14.58
CA LEU A 94 -3.68 11.68 15.29
C LEU A 94 -5.13 11.95 15.71
N ALA A 95 -6.09 11.70 14.82
CA ALA A 95 -7.51 11.80 15.15
C ALA A 95 -7.91 10.84 16.28
N GLY A 96 -7.46 9.58 16.21
CA GLY A 96 -7.70 8.59 17.27
C GLY A 96 -7.07 8.98 18.60
N LEU A 97 -5.85 9.53 18.58
CA LEU A 97 -5.18 10.05 19.77
C LEU A 97 -5.92 11.25 20.37
N LEU A 98 -6.37 12.19 19.54
CA LEU A 98 -7.16 13.34 19.98
C LEU A 98 -8.48 12.90 20.61
N MET A 99 -9.16 11.93 20.02
CA MET A 99 -10.38 11.33 20.59
C MET A 99 -10.11 10.68 21.95
N ALA A 100 -9.04 9.88 22.06
CA ALA A 100 -8.65 9.27 23.33
C ALA A 100 -8.32 10.33 24.41
N ARG A 101 -7.64 11.42 24.03
CA ARG A 101 -7.35 12.57 24.91
C ARG A 101 -8.61 13.28 25.40
N GLN A 102 -9.69 13.26 24.60
CA GLN A 102 -10.99 13.82 24.94
C GLN A 102 -11.89 12.84 25.71
N GLY A 103 -11.38 11.65 26.07
CA GLY A 103 -12.13 10.62 26.78
C GLY A 103 -13.05 9.78 25.89
N SER A 104 -12.96 9.91 24.56
CA SER A 104 -13.74 9.11 23.62
C SER A 104 -13.08 7.75 23.37
N GLY A 105 -13.88 6.68 23.47
CA GLY A 105 -13.46 5.31 23.11
C GLY A 105 -13.37 5.04 21.61
N ALA A 106 -13.83 5.96 20.76
CA ALA A 106 -13.92 5.74 19.31
C ALA A 106 -12.57 5.80 18.56
N GLY A 107 -11.49 6.19 19.25
CA GLY A 107 -10.19 6.41 18.60
C GLY A 107 -9.63 5.18 17.88
N GLY A 108 -9.83 3.99 18.45
CA GLY A 108 -9.45 2.75 17.78
C GLY A 108 -10.32 2.44 16.57
N GLU A 109 -11.62 2.72 16.62
CA GLU A 109 -12.53 2.45 15.50
C GLU A 109 -12.18 3.33 14.30
N VAL A 110 -11.83 4.61 14.52
CA VAL A 110 -11.35 5.51 13.47
C VAL A 110 -10.08 4.96 12.82
N TRP A 111 -9.14 4.51 13.66
CA TRP A 111 -7.88 3.95 13.21
C TRP A 111 -8.06 2.67 12.38
N VAL A 112 -8.80 1.70 12.91
CA VAL A 112 -9.05 0.41 12.26
C VAL A 112 -9.97 0.57 11.05
N GLY A 113 -10.90 1.52 11.09
CA GLY A 113 -11.73 1.91 9.96
C GLY A 113 -10.88 2.43 8.79
N TYR A 114 -9.89 3.28 9.07
CA TYR A 114 -8.92 3.71 8.05
C TYR A 114 -8.17 2.51 7.46
N GLN A 115 -7.64 1.62 8.30
CA GLN A 115 -6.95 0.40 7.87
C GLN A 115 -7.86 -0.58 7.12
N THR A 116 -9.18 -0.38 7.12
CA THR A 116 -10.12 -1.18 6.33
C THR A 116 -10.35 -0.58 4.96
N ALA A 117 -10.69 0.72 4.89
CA ALA A 117 -11.06 1.35 3.63
C ALA A 117 -9.85 1.69 2.75
N ALA A 118 -8.77 2.19 3.36
CA ALA A 118 -7.63 2.72 2.63
C ALA A 118 -6.87 1.67 1.79
N PRO A 119 -6.62 0.43 2.26
CA PRO A 119 -5.95 -0.59 1.45
C PRO A 119 -6.78 -1.01 0.24
N ILE A 120 -8.11 -1.09 0.37
CA ILE A 120 -9.03 -1.42 -0.71
C ILE A 120 -9.01 -0.31 -1.77
N LEU A 121 -9.12 0.94 -1.33
CA LEU A 121 -9.07 2.09 -2.24
C LEU A 121 -7.72 2.18 -2.93
N PHE A 122 -6.62 2.00 -2.20
CA PHE A 122 -5.26 1.99 -2.75
C PHE A 122 -5.10 0.91 -3.83
N ALA A 123 -5.56 -0.31 -3.55
CA ALA A 123 -5.54 -1.41 -4.50
C ALA A 123 -6.39 -1.12 -5.74
N ALA A 124 -7.61 -0.60 -5.56
CA ALA A 124 -8.49 -0.21 -6.66
C ALA A 124 -7.84 0.86 -7.55
N LEU A 125 -7.19 1.86 -6.96
CA LEU A 125 -6.48 2.91 -7.71
C LEU A 125 -5.24 2.38 -8.43
N LEU A 126 -4.51 1.43 -7.84
CA LEU A 126 -3.40 0.74 -8.53
C LEU A 126 -3.87 -0.11 -9.70
N ILE A 127 -5.03 -0.76 -9.57
CA ILE A 127 -5.66 -1.52 -10.65
C ILE A 127 -6.14 -0.56 -11.74
N ALA A 128 -6.71 0.59 -11.39
CA ALA A 128 -7.23 1.57 -12.36
C ALA A 128 -6.12 2.36 -13.08
N ALA A 129 -4.96 2.56 -12.46
CA ALA A 129 -3.84 3.29 -13.07
C ALA A 129 -3.38 2.63 -14.38
N ALA A 130 -2.98 3.39 -15.41
CA ALA A 130 -2.58 2.81 -16.70
C ALA A 130 -1.29 1.94 -16.61
N PRO A 131 -1.15 0.87 -17.43
CA PRO A 131 0.07 0.07 -17.45
C PRO A 131 1.25 0.90 -17.99
N VAL A 132 2.47 0.56 -17.60
CA VAL A 132 3.66 1.07 -18.31
C VAL A 132 3.58 0.53 -19.74
N ARG A 133 3.33 1.41 -20.71
CA ARG A 133 3.51 1.07 -22.13
C ARG A 133 5.00 0.78 -22.31
N MET A 134 5.37 -0.49 -22.38
CA MET A 134 6.57 -0.86 -23.12
C MET A 134 6.23 -0.58 -24.57
N THR A 135 6.78 0.52 -25.08
CA THR A 135 6.69 0.91 -26.48
C THR A 135 7.06 -0.29 -27.33
N SER A 136 6.07 -0.79 -28.07
CA SER A 136 6.22 -1.79 -29.12
C SER A 136 6.92 -1.18 -30.34
N ASP A 137 7.93 -0.33 -30.12
CA ASP A 137 8.60 0.46 -31.16
C ASP A 137 9.78 -0.30 -31.77
N ALA A 138 10.23 -1.40 -31.17
CA ALA A 138 11.34 -2.19 -31.71
C ALA A 138 10.96 -3.11 -32.89
N ARG A 139 9.66 -3.25 -33.23
CA ARG A 139 9.21 -4.13 -34.33
C ARG A 139 8.84 -3.41 -35.62
N ALA A 140 8.63 -2.09 -35.58
CA ALA A 140 8.27 -1.32 -36.77
C ALA A 140 9.50 -0.81 -37.57
N GLU A 141 10.69 -0.79 -36.96
CA GLU A 141 11.91 -0.25 -37.61
C GLU A 141 12.72 -1.29 -38.40
N ASN A 142 12.32 -2.58 -38.41
CA ASN A 142 13.02 -3.63 -39.18
C ASN A 142 12.19 -4.21 -40.34
N THR A 143 11.12 -3.50 -40.75
CA THR A 143 10.36 -3.79 -41.97
C THR A 143 10.19 -2.49 -42.77
N ALA A 144 11.31 -1.94 -43.21
CA ALA A 144 11.34 -1.07 -44.38
C ALA A 144 12.31 -1.74 -45.37
N PRO A 145 11.84 -2.12 -46.58
CA PRO A 145 12.69 -2.73 -47.61
C PRO A 145 13.69 -1.74 -48.21
#